data_AF-A0A4U0GX06-F1
#
_entry.id   AF-A0A4U0GX06-F1
#
_cell.length_a   1.000
_cell.length_b   1.000
_cell.length_c   1.000
_cell.angle_alpha   90.00
_cell.angle_beta   90.00
_cell.angle_gamma   90.00
#
_symmetry.space_group_name_H-M   'P 1'
#
loop_
_entity.id
_entity.type
_entity.pdbx_description
1 polymer ?
#
loop_
_entity_poly.entity_id
_entity_poly.type
_entity_poly.pdbx_seq_one_letter_code
_entity_poly.pdbx_strand_id
1 'polypeptide(L)'
;MRAIRIAGVSMVLGTAALVHGCGSSALPPGGEPPPVDAALCSPQAEALEFHGAVTPADAKTYRMLPFEVTAGTGRIELSYQWTESGVLPSTPLTATTLDLGLWDQHGYRSAEGFRGWSGSRQGRIDNDQVPVFVEAAQAERGYLPGAIEPGVWSAELGIAAVAPEGAEWRVKVECKAAAGVTPANDPVDAGHVARIVPGWYHGDFHMHAYHSNPNAPDWAGFIEQARAAQLDFLMVTEYVTGAHWRTLGAVQRANPDLLIWPGREIITYFGHATTHGETPGVIDYRHGFEDVTLGAIQLRAKAAGALFQINHPTSFPGPVFANFCRGCEFTLGDQIDWDTVDTIEILNGPVMATAADLGVPVPGLQIENPFMSTALNLWDEQLRQGHRITGVSGSDSKGVEPDQAERERRGYGSSVTAVYAESLSRAALTAAIQAGHAYVRTRGVARSPTLEFSATTADGQSGIFGDTLKVAEDVPVALHVRVGGAQGQSLHYLRDGRVVAIVPITSDDFEDHREVLREPSSEGPLGTIWRIETRDLASRTTLGNPVFLQAP
;
A
#
# COMPACT_ATOMS: atom_id res chain seq x y z
N MET A 1 -38.07 -49.15 56.09
CA MET A 1 -36.71 -49.73 56.11
C MET A 1 -35.72 -48.65 55.69
N ARG A 2 -34.74 -48.38 56.55
CA ARG A 2 -33.40 -47.75 56.37
C ARG A 2 -33.20 -46.81 55.16
N ALA A 3 -33.10 -45.48 55.35
CA ALA A 3 -31.90 -44.69 55.73
C ALA A 3 -31.06 -44.33 54.47
N ILE A 4 -30.64 -43.09 54.15
CA ILE A 4 -30.01 -42.01 54.94
C ILE A 4 -30.19 -40.65 54.22
N ARG A 5 -30.24 -39.58 55.02
CA ARG A 5 -30.19 -38.15 54.65
C ARG A 5 -28.77 -37.72 54.23
N ILE A 6 -28.65 -36.81 53.27
CA ILE A 6 -27.46 -35.95 53.13
C ILE A 6 -27.88 -34.51 53.40
N ALA A 7 -27.34 -33.95 54.48
CA ALA A 7 -27.35 -32.54 54.82
C ALA A 7 -26.06 -31.91 54.27
N GLY A 8 -26.15 -30.63 53.89
CA GLY A 8 -25.08 -29.89 53.24
C GLY A 8 -23.94 -29.47 54.16
N VAL A 9 -22.87 -28.99 53.53
CA VAL A 9 -21.80 -28.19 54.15
C VAL A 9 -21.27 -27.22 53.10
N SER A 10 -21.34 -25.92 53.41
CA SER A 10 -20.58 -24.85 52.75
C SER A 10 -19.09 -25.09 52.96
N MET A 11 -18.28 -24.97 51.92
CA MET A 11 -16.83 -24.94 52.05
C MET A 11 -16.28 -23.61 51.54
N VAL A 12 -15.64 -22.93 52.48
CA VAL A 12 -14.77 -21.76 52.35
C VAL A 12 -13.64 -22.08 51.37
N LEU A 13 -13.47 -21.29 50.30
CA LEU A 13 -12.25 -21.32 49.51
C LEU A 13 -11.17 -20.51 50.23
N GLY A 14 -10.22 -21.24 50.82
CA GLY A 14 -8.96 -20.70 51.29
C GLY A 14 -8.02 -20.39 50.13
N THR A 15 -7.38 -19.23 50.24
CA THR A 15 -6.23 -18.75 49.47
C THR A 15 -5.09 -19.77 49.45
N ALA A 16 -4.75 -20.28 48.26
CA ALA A 16 -3.48 -20.93 47.98
C ALA A 16 -2.68 -20.04 47.01
N ALA A 17 -1.59 -19.47 47.52
CA ALA A 17 -0.60 -18.78 46.72
C ALA A 17 0.15 -19.79 45.83
N LEU A 18 -0.08 -19.72 44.52
CA LEU A 18 0.72 -20.42 43.52
C LEU A 18 1.76 -19.43 42.98
N VAL A 19 3.00 -19.61 43.45
CA VAL A 19 4.21 -19.01 42.90
C VAL A 19 4.32 -19.45 41.44
N HIS A 20 3.98 -18.55 40.50
CA HIS A 20 4.28 -18.76 39.09
C HIS A 20 5.77 -18.46 38.88
N GLY A 21 6.52 -19.51 38.62
CA GLY A 21 7.89 -19.40 38.14
C GLY A 21 7.92 -18.65 36.81
N CYS A 22 8.85 -17.71 36.70
CA CYS A 22 9.21 -17.07 35.44
C CYS A 22 9.64 -18.14 34.44
N GLY A 23 8.77 -18.46 33.49
CA GLY A 23 9.14 -19.17 32.28
C GLY A 23 9.92 -18.21 31.40
N SER A 24 11.22 -18.43 31.27
CA SER A 24 12.04 -17.84 30.22
C SER A 24 11.46 -18.25 28.86
N SER A 25 10.95 -17.29 28.10
CA SER A 25 10.65 -17.45 26.68
C SER A 25 11.95 -17.81 25.95
N ALA A 26 12.12 -19.09 25.65
CA ALA A 26 13.18 -19.54 24.76
C ALA A 26 12.89 -18.96 23.38
N LEU A 27 13.88 -18.23 22.85
CA LEU A 27 13.93 -17.83 21.45
C LEU A 27 13.74 -19.09 20.57
N PRO A 28 13.03 -18.99 19.43
CA PRO A 28 13.02 -20.08 18.46
C PRO A 28 14.48 -20.37 18.06
N PRO A 29 14.84 -21.64 17.80
CA PRO A 29 16.18 -21.97 17.36
C PRO A 29 16.48 -21.16 16.09
N GLY A 30 17.57 -20.39 16.13
CA GLY A 30 18.09 -19.69 14.96
C GLY A 30 18.23 -20.68 13.81
N GLY A 31 17.84 -20.26 12.61
CA GLY A 31 17.99 -21.04 11.40
C GLY A 31 19.41 -21.62 11.31
N GLU A 32 19.48 -22.87 10.89
CA GLU A 32 20.74 -23.58 10.65
C GLU A 32 21.66 -22.68 9.78
N PRO A 33 22.93 -22.44 10.16
CA PRO A 33 23.82 -21.66 9.33
C PRO A 33 23.94 -22.34 7.97
N PRO A 34 23.85 -21.59 6.85
CA PRO A 34 23.99 -22.17 5.52
C PRO A 34 25.38 -22.81 5.37
N PRO A 35 25.53 -23.77 4.44
CA PRO A 35 26.71 -24.63 4.36
C PRO A 35 28.01 -23.85 4.18
N VAL A 36 29.10 -24.45 4.67
CA VAL A 36 30.47 -23.93 4.84
C VAL A 36 31.22 -23.65 3.51
N ASP A 37 30.52 -23.51 2.38
CA ASP A 37 31.07 -23.31 1.03
C ASP A 37 30.58 -21.99 0.37
N ALA A 38 30.10 -21.01 1.14
CA ALA A 38 29.77 -19.69 0.60
C ALA A 38 31.06 -19.01 0.06
N ALA A 39 30.99 -18.48 -1.16
CA ALA A 39 32.14 -17.83 -1.78
C ALA A 39 32.57 -16.58 -0.97
N LEU A 40 33.88 -16.44 -0.75
CA LEU A 40 34.45 -15.35 0.06
C LEU A 40 34.49 -14.04 -0.72
N CYS A 41 33.88 -13.01 -0.18
CA CYS A 41 33.89 -11.65 -0.68
C CYS A 41 34.82 -10.79 0.19
N SER A 42 35.88 -10.23 -0.42
CA SER A 42 36.87 -9.40 0.28
C SER A 42 37.34 -8.21 -0.56
N PRO A 43 37.84 -7.13 0.06
CA PRO A 43 38.32 -5.94 -0.65
C PRO A 43 39.43 -6.16 -1.68
N GLN A 44 40.17 -7.25 -1.56
CA GLN A 44 41.31 -7.57 -2.43
C GLN A 44 41.01 -8.75 -3.37
N ALA A 45 39.83 -9.35 -3.28
CA ALA A 45 39.41 -10.43 -4.17
C ALA A 45 38.78 -9.87 -5.45
N GLU A 46 38.75 -10.71 -6.48
CA GLU A 46 37.89 -10.47 -7.64
C GLU A 46 36.41 -10.52 -7.24
N ALA A 47 35.56 -9.93 -8.07
CA ALA A 47 34.13 -9.96 -7.86
C ALA A 47 33.61 -11.40 -7.84
N LEU A 48 32.66 -11.66 -6.94
CA LEU A 48 31.90 -12.90 -6.96
C LEU A 48 30.85 -12.83 -8.06
N GLU A 49 30.68 -13.95 -8.77
CA GLU A 49 29.66 -14.06 -9.80
C GLU A 49 28.81 -15.30 -9.58
N PHE A 50 27.50 -15.09 -9.51
CA PHE A 50 26.49 -16.13 -9.52
C PHE A 50 25.85 -16.14 -10.90
N HIS A 51 25.69 -17.34 -11.45
CA HIS A 51 25.10 -17.54 -12.78
C HIS A 51 23.98 -18.56 -12.69
N GLY A 52 23.02 -18.45 -13.60
CA GLY A 52 22.02 -19.50 -13.77
C GLY A 52 21.00 -19.14 -14.84
N ALA A 53 20.04 -20.05 -14.98
CA ALA A 53 18.91 -19.90 -15.89
C ALA A 53 17.60 -19.77 -15.11
N VAL A 54 16.59 -19.20 -15.78
CA VAL A 54 15.19 -19.24 -15.36
C VAL A 54 14.32 -19.69 -16.52
N THR A 55 13.29 -20.45 -16.18
CA THR A 55 12.20 -20.88 -17.07
C THR A 55 10.88 -20.27 -16.59
N PRO A 56 9.80 -20.32 -17.38
CA PRO A 56 8.47 -19.90 -16.90
C PRO A 56 8.02 -20.55 -15.59
N ALA A 57 8.51 -21.76 -15.27
CA ALA A 57 8.19 -22.44 -14.01
C ALA A 57 8.85 -21.80 -12.78
N ASP A 58 9.89 -21.00 -12.97
CA ASP A 58 10.58 -20.26 -11.90
C ASP A 58 9.91 -18.91 -11.59
N ALA A 59 8.95 -18.47 -12.41
CA ALA A 59 8.28 -17.20 -12.20
C ALA A 59 7.55 -17.15 -10.84
N LYS A 60 7.49 -15.95 -10.27
CA LYS A 60 6.92 -15.64 -8.96
C LYS A 60 7.61 -16.35 -7.78
N THR A 61 8.92 -16.56 -7.88
CA THR A 61 9.73 -17.15 -6.82
C THR A 61 10.90 -16.23 -6.42
N TYR A 62 11.63 -16.60 -5.38
CA TYR A 62 12.78 -15.86 -4.87
C TYR A 62 13.97 -16.80 -4.72
N ARG A 63 15.16 -16.34 -5.10
CA ARG A 63 16.42 -17.06 -4.93
C ARG A 63 17.36 -16.26 -4.03
N MET A 64 17.87 -16.91 -2.98
CA MET A 64 18.90 -16.35 -2.11
C MET A 64 20.28 -16.84 -2.55
N LEU A 65 21.19 -15.91 -2.79
CA LEU A 65 22.56 -16.18 -3.25
C LEU A 65 23.53 -15.83 -2.11
N PRO A 66 23.92 -16.81 -1.26
CA PRO A 66 24.74 -16.56 -0.09
C PRO A 66 26.21 -16.32 -0.47
N PHE A 67 26.86 -15.40 0.24
CA PHE A 67 28.30 -15.14 0.16
C PHE A 67 28.87 -14.73 1.52
N GLU A 68 30.12 -15.08 1.79
CA GLU A 68 30.78 -14.80 3.07
C GLU A 68 31.55 -13.47 2.98
N VAL A 69 31.13 -12.45 3.74
CA VAL A 69 31.80 -11.16 3.82
C VAL A 69 32.93 -11.23 4.83
N THR A 70 34.14 -10.87 4.38
CA THR A 70 35.34 -10.90 5.22
C THR A 70 35.56 -9.60 6.00
N ALA A 71 36.29 -9.71 7.11
CA ALA A 71 36.75 -8.55 7.89
C ALA A 71 37.55 -7.56 7.03
N GLY A 72 37.31 -6.26 7.26
CA GLY A 72 37.91 -5.17 6.47
C GLY A 72 37.07 -4.73 5.27
N THR A 73 35.98 -5.44 4.95
CA THR A 73 34.96 -4.96 4.01
C THR A 73 34.20 -3.80 4.65
N GLY A 74 34.07 -2.69 3.92
CA GLY A 74 33.28 -1.53 4.35
C GLY A 74 32.21 -1.12 3.35
N ARG A 75 32.19 -1.72 2.16
CA ARG A 75 31.23 -1.48 1.09
C ARG A 75 30.96 -2.76 0.32
N ILE A 76 29.70 -2.99 -0.01
CA ILE A 76 29.27 -4.06 -0.91
C ILE A 76 28.56 -3.42 -2.10
N GLU A 77 28.94 -3.79 -3.32
CA GLU A 77 28.25 -3.41 -4.55
C GLU A 77 27.60 -4.63 -5.19
N LEU A 78 26.37 -4.48 -5.65
CA LEU A 78 25.62 -5.51 -6.35
C LEU A 78 25.19 -5.01 -7.72
N SER A 79 25.32 -5.87 -8.71
CA SER A 79 24.77 -5.66 -10.04
C SER A 79 24.28 -6.98 -10.60
N TYR A 80 23.43 -6.90 -11.61
CA TYR A 80 22.94 -8.05 -12.32
C TYR A 80 22.73 -7.76 -13.81
N GLN A 81 22.55 -8.82 -14.57
CA GLN A 81 22.15 -8.75 -15.96
C GLN A 81 21.42 -10.03 -16.32
N TRP A 82 20.61 -9.98 -17.36
CA TRP A 82 20.06 -11.19 -17.97
C TRP A 82 19.91 -11.04 -19.47
N THR A 83 19.88 -12.18 -20.15
CA THR A 83 19.66 -12.26 -21.59
C THR A 83 18.56 -13.28 -21.84
N GLU A 84 17.53 -12.87 -22.57
CA GLU A 84 16.46 -13.77 -22.98
C GLU A 84 17.03 -14.91 -23.83
N SER A 85 16.60 -16.14 -23.58
CA SER A 85 17.06 -17.32 -24.31
C SER A 85 16.40 -17.43 -25.69
N GLY A 86 15.31 -16.69 -25.92
CA GLY A 86 14.57 -16.64 -27.19
C GLY A 86 15.22 -15.71 -28.22
N VAL A 87 14.93 -15.98 -29.51
CA VAL A 87 15.40 -15.15 -30.64
C VAL A 87 14.45 -14.02 -31.02
N LEU A 88 13.22 -14.05 -30.52
CA LEU A 88 12.23 -13.00 -30.75
C LEU A 88 12.43 -11.87 -29.73
N PRO A 89 12.28 -10.60 -30.16
CA PRO A 89 12.38 -9.48 -29.23
C PRO A 89 11.27 -9.57 -28.17
N SER A 90 11.66 -9.44 -26.90
CA SER A 90 10.72 -9.37 -25.79
C SER A 90 9.87 -8.10 -25.86
N THR A 91 8.64 -8.17 -25.40
CA THR A 91 7.74 -7.01 -25.24
C THR A 91 7.44 -6.81 -23.74
N PRO A 92 6.85 -5.68 -23.32
CA PRO A 92 6.39 -5.51 -21.94
C PRO A 92 5.43 -6.63 -21.45
N LEU A 93 4.79 -7.35 -22.37
CA LEU A 93 3.89 -8.47 -22.06
C LEU A 93 4.63 -9.82 -21.92
N THR A 94 5.88 -9.91 -22.37
CA THR A 94 6.60 -11.20 -22.47
C THR A 94 8.01 -11.16 -21.89
N ALA A 95 8.55 -10.00 -21.52
CA ALA A 95 9.91 -9.86 -21.02
C ALA A 95 10.12 -10.52 -19.66
N THR A 96 11.29 -11.12 -19.48
CA THR A 96 11.79 -11.54 -18.17
C THR A 96 12.04 -10.30 -17.32
N THR A 97 11.61 -10.35 -16.06
CA THR A 97 11.87 -9.32 -15.07
C THR A 97 12.41 -9.98 -13.82
N LEU A 98 13.64 -9.62 -13.46
CA LEU A 98 14.30 -10.01 -12.22
C LEU A 98 14.42 -8.80 -11.30
N ASP A 99 14.25 -9.04 -10.00
CA ASP A 99 14.35 -8.04 -8.95
C ASP A 99 15.61 -8.25 -8.12
N LEU A 100 16.21 -7.16 -7.63
CA LEU A 100 17.43 -7.20 -6.82
C LEU A 100 17.16 -6.73 -5.38
N GLY A 101 17.66 -7.49 -4.41
CA GLY A 101 17.67 -7.15 -2.98
C GLY A 101 18.96 -7.59 -2.28
N LEU A 102 19.13 -7.18 -1.03
CA LEU A 102 20.30 -7.52 -0.21
C LEU A 102 19.91 -7.77 1.25
N TRP A 103 20.49 -8.83 1.81
CA TRP A 103 20.37 -9.19 3.22
C TRP A 103 21.74 -9.36 3.84
N ASP A 104 21.89 -8.90 5.08
CA ASP A 104 23.15 -8.94 5.82
C ASP A 104 23.30 -10.17 6.72
N GLN A 105 24.35 -10.17 7.53
CA GLN A 105 24.73 -11.26 8.44
C GLN A 105 23.71 -11.61 9.51
N HIS A 106 22.69 -10.76 9.76
CA HIS A 106 21.56 -11.13 10.62
C HIS A 106 20.61 -12.14 9.94
N GLY A 107 20.81 -12.38 8.64
CA GLY A 107 20.16 -13.43 7.86
C GLY A 107 18.89 -12.98 7.14
N TYR A 108 18.59 -13.63 6.01
CA TYR A 108 17.48 -13.25 5.14
C TYR A 108 16.09 -13.54 5.72
N ARG A 109 15.99 -14.18 6.89
CA ARG A 109 14.73 -14.47 7.61
C ARG A 109 14.46 -13.51 8.77
N SER A 110 15.39 -12.60 9.04
CA SER A 110 15.25 -11.57 10.06
C SER A 110 14.96 -10.21 9.42
N ALA A 111 14.01 -9.45 9.98
CA ALA A 111 13.78 -8.08 9.55
C ALA A 111 15.02 -7.18 9.74
N GLU A 112 15.89 -7.51 10.71
CA GLU A 112 17.17 -6.81 10.94
C GLU A 112 18.17 -7.07 9.80
N GLY A 113 18.03 -8.21 9.12
CA GLY A 113 18.90 -8.59 8.02
C GLY A 113 18.64 -7.79 6.75
N PHE A 114 17.49 -7.13 6.61
CA PHE A 114 17.14 -6.46 5.37
C PHE A 114 17.99 -5.21 5.14
N ARG A 115 18.71 -5.17 4.02
CA ARG A 115 19.52 -4.01 3.62
C ARG A 115 18.92 -3.21 2.48
N GLY A 116 17.97 -3.75 1.74
CA GLY A 116 17.28 -3.00 0.70
C GLY A 116 16.77 -3.85 -0.45
N TRP A 117 15.93 -3.21 -1.24
CA TRP A 117 15.31 -3.77 -2.43
C TRP A 117 15.07 -2.67 -3.44
N SER A 118 15.48 -2.89 -4.69
CA SER A 118 15.25 -1.95 -5.79
C SER A 118 14.31 -2.49 -6.86
N GLY A 119 13.83 -3.72 -6.71
CA GLY A 119 13.15 -4.43 -7.80
C GLY A 119 14.04 -4.45 -9.05
N SER A 120 13.40 -4.39 -10.21
CA SER A 120 14.08 -4.33 -11.51
C SER A 120 14.64 -2.94 -11.90
N ARG A 121 14.59 -1.95 -10.99
CA ARG A 121 14.78 -0.53 -11.33
C ARG A 121 16.22 -0.03 -11.27
N GLN A 122 17.11 -0.76 -10.60
CA GLN A 122 18.51 -0.37 -10.37
C GLN A 122 19.41 -1.61 -10.46
N GLY A 123 20.71 -1.40 -10.70
CA GLY A 123 21.72 -2.47 -10.74
C GLY A 123 21.86 -3.22 -12.07
N ARG A 124 21.01 -2.95 -13.08
CA ARG A 124 21.00 -3.68 -14.38
C ARG A 124 22.04 -3.14 -15.36
N ILE A 125 23.22 -3.74 -15.36
CA ILE A 125 24.38 -3.26 -16.12
C ILE A 125 24.26 -3.43 -17.63
N ASP A 126 23.50 -4.42 -18.12
CA ASP A 126 23.19 -4.60 -19.55
C ASP A 126 22.17 -3.57 -20.07
N ASN A 127 21.61 -2.74 -19.18
CA ASN A 127 20.71 -1.64 -19.47
C ASN A 127 21.26 -0.30 -18.96
N ASP A 128 22.60 -0.15 -18.97
CA ASP A 128 23.33 1.07 -18.59
C ASP A 128 23.06 1.59 -17.16
N GLN A 129 22.54 0.75 -16.27
CA GLN A 129 22.40 1.09 -14.86
C GLN A 129 23.70 0.78 -14.10
N VAL A 130 24.00 1.59 -13.10
CA VAL A 130 25.16 1.39 -12.22
C VAL A 130 24.86 0.35 -11.13
N PRO A 131 25.88 -0.33 -10.56
CA PRO A 131 25.70 -1.19 -9.41
C PRO A 131 25.07 -0.45 -8.23
N VAL A 132 24.15 -1.10 -7.54
CA VAL A 132 23.66 -0.62 -6.24
C VAL A 132 24.74 -0.88 -5.19
N PHE A 133 24.76 -0.08 -4.12
CA PHE A 133 25.75 -0.25 -3.07
C PHE A 133 25.19 -0.01 -1.67
N VAL A 134 25.85 -0.62 -0.69
CA VAL A 134 25.67 -0.34 0.73
C VAL A 134 27.03 -0.13 1.39
N GLU A 135 27.12 0.86 2.26
CA GLU A 135 28.27 1.12 3.11
C GLU A 135 27.82 1.79 4.41
N ALA A 136 28.78 2.07 5.31
CA ALA A 136 28.46 2.63 6.62
C ALA A 136 27.73 3.97 6.54
N ALA A 137 28.24 4.93 5.76
CA ALA A 137 27.73 6.30 5.72
C ALA A 137 26.57 6.52 4.74
N GLN A 138 26.50 5.71 3.68
CA GLN A 138 25.55 5.90 2.59
C GLN A 138 25.14 4.55 1.97
N ALA A 139 24.04 4.55 1.24
CA ALA A 139 23.62 3.44 0.40
C ALA A 139 22.90 3.98 -0.83
N GLU A 140 22.73 3.14 -1.84
CA GLU A 140 21.91 3.43 -3.00
C GLU A 140 20.42 3.61 -2.61
N ARG A 141 19.65 4.33 -3.44
CA ARG A 141 18.20 4.50 -3.25
C ARG A 141 17.51 3.13 -3.11
N GLY A 142 16.66 3.00 -2.10
CA GLY A 142 16.00 1.73 -1.77
C GLY A 142 16.79 0.86 -0.76
N TYR A 143 18.05 1.20 -0.49
CA TYR A 143 18.92 0.49 0.45
C TYR A 143 19.23 1.32 1.71
N LEU A 144 19.62 0.61 2.77
CA LEU A 144 19.90 1.16 4.09
C LEU A 144 21.42 1.30 4.28
N PRO A 145 21.91 2.49 4.67
CA PRO A 145 23.27 2.65 5.16
C PRO A 145 23.44 1.96 6.51
N GLY A 146 24.65 1.53 6.82
CA GLY A 146 24.93 0.76 8.02
C GLY A 146 26.28 0.06 7.90
N ALA A 147 26.94 -0.18 9.03
CA ALA A 147 28.19 -0.93 9.07
C ALA A 147 28.08 -2.23 8.26
N ILE A 148 29.19 -2.61 7.62
CA ILE A 148 29.31 -3.88 6.90
C ILE A 148 30.04 -4.83 7.83
N GLU A 149 29.28 -5.69 8.49
CA GLU A 149 29.83 -6.67 9.42
C GLU A 149 30.20 -7.96 8.68
N PRO A 150 31.28 -8.64 9.09
CA PRO A 150 31.64 -9.95 8.55
C PRO A 150 30.56 -11.01 8.83
N GLY A 151 30.52 -12.02 7.97
CA GLY A 151 29.59 -13.16 8.07
C GLY A 151 28.87 -13.44 6.76
N VAL A 152 27.84 -14.31 6.81
CA VAL A 152 27.09 -14.71 5.63
C VAL A 152 26.06 -13.64 5.26
N TRP A 153 26.24 -13.01 4.12
CA TRP A 153 25.26 -12.13 3.49
C TRP A 153 24.52 -12.89 2.39
N SER A 154 23.44 -12.32 1.85
CA SER A 154 22.75 -12.91 0.71
C SER A 154 22.23 -11.84 -0.25
N ALA A 155 22.61 -11.97 -1.52
CA ALA A 155 21.95 -11.25 -2.59
C ALA A 155 20.60 -11.93 -2.86
N GLU A 156 19.53 -11.14 -2.93
CA GLU A 156 18.22 -11.65 -3.31
C GLU A 156 18.00 -11.42 -4.80
N LEU A 157 17.57 -12.47 -5.49
CA LEU A 157 17.08 -12.42 -6.86
C LEU A 157 15.60 -12.83 -6.87
N GLY A 158 14.70 -11.85 -7.00
CA GLY A 158 13.28 -12.10 -7.20
C GLY A 158 13.00 -12.40 -8.68
N ILE A 159 12.24 -13.45 -8.97
CA ILE A 159 11.95 -13.89 -10.34
C ILE A 159 10.51 -13.50 -10.66
N ALA A 160 10.29 -12.22 -10.92
CA ALA A 160 8.95 -11.65 -11.02
C ALA A 160 8.17 -12.15 -12.25
N ALA A 161 8.84 -12.22 -13.40
CA ALA A 161 8.30 -12.70 -14.66
C ALA A 161 9.42 -13.34 -15.48
N VAL A 162 9.08 -14.34 -16.30
CA VAL A 162 10.04 -15.02 -17.18
C VAL A 162 9.45 -15.16 -18.57
N ALA A 163 10.25 -14.87 -19.59
CA ALA A 163 9.86 -15.03 -20.99
C ALA A 163 9.58 -16.51 -21.33
N PRO A 164 8.77 -16.79 -22.37
CA PRO A 164 8.40 -18.16 -22.72
C PRO A 164 9.59 -19.10 -22.92
N GLU A 165 10.67 -18.61 -23.52
CA GLU A 165 11.90 -19.37 -23.78
C GLU A 165 12.88 -19.39 -22.59
N GLY A 166 12.61 -18.64 -21.53
CA GLY A 166 13.51 -18.46 -20.39
C GLY A 166 14.56 -17.37 -20.60
N ALA A 167 15.44 -17.23 -19.60
CA ALA A 167 16.57 -16.30 -19.63
C ALA A 167 17.76 -16.83 -18.84
N GLU A 168 18.97 -16.48 -19.27
CA GLU A 168 20.20 -16.66 -18.50
C GLU A 168 20.51 -15.37 -17.74
N TRP A 169 20.87 -15.48 -16.47
CA TRP A 169 21.16 -14.35 -15.60
C TRP A 169 22.53 -14.48 -14.93
N ARG A 170 23.06 -13.31 -14.56
CA ARG A 170 24.27 -13.18 -13.74
C ARG A 170 24.06 -12.13 -12.66
N VAL A 171 24.43 -12.45 -11.42
CA VAL A 171 24.55 -11.51 -10.31
C VAL A 171 26.02 -11.37 -9.95
N LYS A 172 26.50 -10.14 -9.84
CA LYS A 172 27.88 -9.80 -9.48
C LYS A 172 27.89 -9.10 -8.13
N VAL A 173 28.75 -9.56 -7.22
CA VAL A 173 28.95 -8.97 -5.89
C VAL A 173 30.41 -8.55 -5.73
N GLU A 174 30.64 -7.29 -5.36
CA GLU A 174 31.96 -6.74 -5.10
C GLU A 174 32.07 -6.23 -3.67
N CYS A 175 33.04 -6.74 -2.91
CA CYS A 175 33.38 -6.21 -1.60
C CYS A 175 34.55 -5.25 -1.72
N LYS A 176 34.45 -4.09 -1.08
CA LYS A 176 35.48 -3.05 -1.12
C LYS A 176 35.77 -2.58 0.30
N ALA A 177 37.00 -2.10 0.51
CA ALA A 177 37.35 -1.40 1.74
C ALA A 177 36.70 -0.02 1.68
N ALA A 178 35.98 0.34 2.74
CA ALA A 178 35.45 1.67 2.94
C ALA A 178 35.37 1.94 4.44
N ALA A 179 35.24 3.22 4.81
CA ALA A 179 35.04 3.63 6.18
C ALA A 179 33.94 4.68 6.22
N GLY A 180 33.25 4.77 7.34
CA GLY A 180 32.17 5.73 7.52
C GLY A 180 31.47 5.52 8.85
N VAL A 181 30.56 6.44 9.15
CA VAL A 181 29.72 6.37 10.35
C VAL A 181 28.28 6.27 9.89
N THR A 182 27.56 5.31 10.46
CA THR A 182 26.13 5.14 10.19
C THR A 182 25.35 6.37 10.60
N PRO A 183 24.57 6.99 9.69
CA PRO A 183 23.72 8.12 10.03
C PRO A 183 22.71 7.73 11.11
N ALA A 184 22.49 8.62 12.08
CA ALA A 184 21.44 8.45 13.06
C ALA A 184 20.06 8.44 12.38
N ASN A 185 19.12 7.69 12.95
CA ASN A 185 17.73 7.74 12.54
C ASN A 185 17.12 9.09 12.92
N ASP A 186 16.39 9.68 11.99
CA ASP A 186 15.60 10.89 12.18
C ASP A 186 14.19 10.68 11.61
N PRO A 187 13.35 9.89 12.29
CA PRO A 187 11.97 9.67 11.87
C PRO A 187 11.09 10.88 12.13
N VAL A 188 9.91 10.86 11.52
CA VAL A 188 8.87 11.83 11.82
C VAL A 188 8.45 11.76 13.28
N ASP A 189 8.01 12.88 13.85
CA ASP A 189 7.40 12.89 15.18
C ASP A 189 5.99 12.29 15.10
N ALA A 190 5.78 11.18 15.81
CA ALA A 190 4.48 10.49 15.89
C ALA A 190 3.38 11.40 16.45
N GLY A 191 3.73 12.36 17.31
CA GLY A 191 2.83 13.34 17.92
C GLY A 191 2.60 14.60 17.08
N HIS A 192 3.14 14.68 15.86
CA HIS A 192 2.98 15.86 15.01
C HIS A 192 1.51 16.16 14.70
N VAL A 193 1.10 17.40 14.93
CA VAL A 193 -0.22 17.94 14.57
C VAL A 193 -0.02 19.16 13.70
N ALA A 194 -0.37 19.07 12.43
CA ALA A 194 -0.19 20.17 11.48
C ALA A 194 -1.28 21.25 11.63
N ARG A 195 -2.52 20.84 11.93
CA ARG A 195 -3.70 21.72 12.17
C ARG A 195 -4.64 21.10 13.21
N ILE A 196 -5.16 21.90 14.13
CA ILE A 196 -6.02 21.46 15.25
C ILE A 196 -7.53 21.60 14.99
N VAL A 197 -7.92 22.01 13.78
CA VAL A 197 -9.32 22.29 13.45
C VAL A 197 -9.95 21.10 12.71
N PRO A 198 -11.24 20.82 12.92
CA PRO A 198 -11.94 19.85 12.09
C PRO A 198 -12.01 20.32 10.63
N GLY A 199 -11.90 19.39 9.68
CA GLY A 199 -12.04 19.72 8.27
C GLY A 199 -11.78 18.56 7.32
N TRP A 200 -12.03 18.84 6.04
CA TRP A 200 -11.68 17.95 4.93
C TRP A 200 -10.21 18.14 4.56
N TYR A 201 -9.41 17.12 4.86
CA TYR A 201 -8.00 17.05 4.52
C TYR A 201 -7.78 16.16 3.31
N HIS A 202 -6.92 16.58 2.39
CA HIS A 202 -6.68 15.88 1.13
C HIS A 202 -5.37 15.11 1.17
N GLY A 203 -5.43 13.85 0.79
CA GLY A 203 -4.24 13.04 0.59
C GLY A 203 -4.39 12.09 -0.57
N ASP A 204 -3.25 11.64 -1.07
CA ASP A 204 -3.13 10.61 -2.08
C ASP A 204 -2.54 9.38 -1.39
N PHE A 205 -3.32 8.28 -1.41
CA PHE A 205 -3.10 7.10 -0.57
C PHE A 205 -2.08 6.12 -1.18
N HIS A 206 -1.46 6.48 -2.30
CA HIS A 206 -0.43 5.65 -2.91
C HIS A 206 0.47 6.52 -3.78
N MET A 207 1.64 6.89 -3.24
CA MET A 207 2.62 7.66 -3.96
C MET A 207 4.04 7.28 -3.56
N HIS A 208 4.91 7.26 -4.56
CA HIS A 208 6.30 6.88 -4.43
C HIS A 208 7.18 8.12 -4.45
N ALA A 209 8.12 8.20 -3.52
CA ALA A 209 9.02 9.34 -3.40
C ALA A 209 10.45 8.96 -3.79
N TYR A 210 11.43 9.47 -3.05
CA TYR A 210 12.84 9.45 -3.39
C TYR A 210 13.43 8.05 -3.65
N HIS A 211 13.01 7.02 -2.89
CA HIS A 211 13.68 5.72 -2.89
C HIS A 211 13.16 4.74 -3.96
N SER A 212 11.97 4.98 -4.50
CA SER A 212 11.28 4.06 -5.42
C SER A 212 11.60 4.29 -6.88
N ASN A 213 12.27 5.37 -7.25
CA ASN A 213 12.73 5.57 -8.62
C ASN A 213 14.05 6.35 -8.63
N PRO A 214 15.07 5.91 -9.38
CA PRO A 214 16.34 6.66 -9.47
C PRO A 214 16.14 8.08 -10.03
N ASN A 215 15.09 8.32 -10.82
CA ASN A 215 14.75 9.61 -11.37
C ASN A 215 13.74 10.40 -10.53
N ALA A 216 13.26 9.85 -9.40
CA ALA A 216 12.34 10.56 -8.52
C ALA A 216 12.98 11.85 -7.98
N PRO A 217 12.16 12.90 -7.73
CA PRO A 217 12.64 14.15 -7.15
C PRO A 217 13.27 13.91 -5.76
N ASP A 218 14.12 14.85 -5.34
CA ASP A 218 14.54 14.90 -3.94
C ASP A 218 13.36 15.34 -3.03
N TRP A 219 13.60 15.38 -1.72
CA TRP A 219 12.54 15.73 -0.78
C TRP A 219 11.99 17.16 -1.00
N ALA A 220 12.80 18.10 -1.46
CA ALA A 220 12.32 19.45 -1.76
C ALA A 220 11.37 19.45 -2.96
N GLY A 221 11.76 18.78 -4.06
CA GLY A 221 10.93 18.64 -5.25
C GLY A 221 9.65 17.82 -4.99
N PHE A 222 9.74 16.77 -4.17
CA PHE A 222 8.56 16.00 -3.73
C PHE A 222 7.54 16.89 -3.00
N ILE A 223 8.00 17.69 -2.04
CA ILE A 223 7.15 18.63 -1.30
C ILE A 223 6.58 19.72 -2.22
N GLU A 224 7.38 20.26 -3.14
CA GLU A 224 6.91 21.26 -4.11
C GLU A 224 5.75 20.71 -4.97
N GLN A 225 5.92 19.50 -5.52
CA GLN A 225 4.88 18.86 -6.33
C GLN A 225 3.63 18.54 -5.49
N ALA A 226 3.80 18.04 -4.27
CA ALA A 226 2.68 17.76 -3.37
C ALA A 226 1.87 19.03 -3.02
N ARG A 227 2.55 20.17 -2.83
CA ARG A 227 1.90 21.47 -2.61
C ARG A 227 1.19 21.98 -3.85
N ALA A 228 1.80 21.80 -5.04
CA ALA A 228 1.14 22.13 -6.31
C ALA A 228 -0.14 21.30 -6.51
N ALA A 229 -0.16 20.06 -6.02
CA ALA A 229 -1.34 19.19 -6.00
C ALA A 229 -2.33 19.48 -4.84
N GLN A 230 -2.03 20.48 -3.99
CA GLN A 230 -2.86 20.91 -2.84
C GLN A 230 -3.12 19.81 -1.80
N LEU A 231 -2.13 18.95 -1.56
CA LEU A 231 -2.22 17.91 -0.55
C LEU A 231 -1.96 18.46 0.85
N ASP A 232 -2.73 17.95 1.83
CA ASP A 232 -2.60 18.28 3.25
C ASP A 232 -1.78 17.21 4.00
N PHE A 233 -1.96 15.92 3.64
CA PHE A 233 -1.18 14.81 4.15
C PHE A 233 -0.61 13.94 3.02
N LEU A 234 0.60 13.41 3.23
CA LEU A 234 1.39 12.72 2.22
C LEU A 234 1.66 11.30 2.67
N MET A 235 0.95 10.31 2.11
CA MET A 235 1.26 8.90 2.36
C MET A 235 2.48 8.52 1.50
N VAL A 236 3.67 8.50 2.10
CA VAL A 236 4.92 8.17 1.39
C VAL A 236 5.09 6.66 1.37
N THR A 237 4.68 6.00 0.28
CA THR A 237 4.51 4.54 0.21
C THR A 237 5.60 3.88 -0.63
N GLU A 238 6.86 4.01 -0.21
CA GLU A 238 7.99 3.48 -0.98
C GLU A 238 7.91 1.95 -1.17
N TYR A 239 8.40 1.46 -2.30
CA TYR A 239 8.46 0.03 -2.58
C TYR A 239 9.35 -0.73 -1.61
N VAL A 240 8.76 -1.55 -0.74
CA VAL A 240 9.40 -2.52 0.17
C VAL A 240 10.35 -1.92 1.22
N THR A 241 11.08 -0.87 0.90
CA THR A 241 12.14 -0.30 1.74
C THR A 241 11.57 0.52 2.90
N GLY A 242 12.27 0.49 4.03
CA GLY A 242 12.03 1.39 5.17
C GLY A 242 12.93 2.63 5.19
N ALA A 243 13.73 2.86 4.15
CA ALA A 243 14.77 3.89 4.18
C ALA A 243 14.22 5.31 4.46
N HIS A 244 13.05 5.65 3.92
CA HIS A 244 12.42 6.95 4.11
C HIS A 244 12.07 7.21 5.59
N TRP A 245 11.67 6.18 6.35
CA TRP A 245 11.36 6.33 7.79
C TRP A 245 12.56 6.92 8.55
N ARG A 246 13.80 6.63 8.15
CA ARG A 246 15.00 7.12 8.83
C ARG A 246 15.32 8.59 8.55
N THR A 247 14.69 9.21 7.55
CA THR A 247 15.12 10.53 7.03
C THR A 247 14.01 11.57 6.98
N LEU A 248 12.74 11.17 7.03
CA LEU A 248 11.60 12.08 6.90
C LEU A 248 11.41 13.04 8.08
N GLY A 249 12.06 12.84 9.23
CA GLY A 249 11.98 13.73 10.39
C GLY A 249 12.41 15.17 10.07
N ALA A 250 13.55 15.34 9.40
CA ALA A 250 14.01 16.65 8.93
C ALA A 250 13.04 17.28 7.93
N VAL A 251 12.47 16.47 7.02
CA VAL A 251 11.51 16.93 6.01
C VAL A 251 10.22 17.42 6.68
N GLN A 252 9.72 16.70 7.69
CA GLN A 252 8.53 17.06 8.46
C GLN A 252 8.74 18.35 9.25
N ARG A 253 9.90 18.52 9.93
CA ARG A 253 10.21 19.75 10.68
C ARG A 253 10.33 20.97 9.78
N ALA A 254 10.81 20.80 8.54
CA ALA A 254 10.86 21.87 7.55
C ALA A 254 9.48 22.24 6.96
N ASN A 255 8.48 21.35 7.10
CA ASN A 255 7.13 21.50 6.55
C ASN A 255 6.06 21.21 7.61
N PRO A 256 5.99 22.00 8.70
CA PRO A 256 5.12 21.69 9.84
C PRO A 256 3.62 21.78 9.52
N ASP A 257 3.24 22.43 8.43
CA ASP A 257 1.87 22.60 7.96
C ASP A 257 1.32 21.40 7.17
N LEU A 258 2.21 20.51 6.73
CA LEU A 258 1.88 19.22 6.11
C LEU A 258 1.97 18.09 7.13
N LEU A 259 1.23 17.01 6.88
CA LEU A 259 1.39 15.76 7.62
C LEU A 259 2.04 14.70 6.74
N ILE A 260 3.34 14.48 6.90
CA ILE A 260 4.10 13.46 6.16
C ILE A 260 3.89 12.12 6.84
N TRP A 261 3.42 11.11 6.13
CA TRP A 261 3.07 9.82 6.71
C TRP A 261 3.89 8.71 6.06
N PRO A 262 4.91 8.17 6.77
CA PRO A 262 5.68 7.03 6.28
C PRO A 262 4.78 5.81 6.09
N GLY A 263 4.90 5.15 4.95
CA GLY A 263 4.23 3.92 4.62
C GLY A 263 5.08 3.07 3.69
N ARG A 264 4.57 1.91 3.29
CA ARG A 264 5.33 1.00 2.44
C ARG A 264 4.39 0.23 1.55
N GLU A 265 4.68 0.24 0.26
CA GLU A 265 4.04 -0.70 -0.64
C GLU A 265 4.75 -2.06 -0.56
N ILE A 266 3.99 -3.06 -0.14
CA ILE A 266 4.34 -4.47 -0.13
C ILE A 266 4.03 -5.02 -1.52
N ILE A 267 5.10 -5.31 -2.26
CA ILE A 267 5.04 -5.85 -3.62
C ILE A 267 5.16 -7.38 -3.54
N THR A 268 4.03 -8.07 -3.66
CA THR A 268 4.03 -9.52 -3.90
C THR A 268 3.74 -9.81 -5.36
N TYR A 269 4.10 -11.00 -5.85
CA TYR A 269 3.79 -11.41 -7.22
C TYR A 269 2.33 -11.84 -7.45
N PHE A 270 1.47 -11.67 -6.45
CA PHE A 270 0.06 -12.11 -6.41
C PHE A 270 -0.90 -11.04 -5.88
N GLY A 271 -0.44 -9.81 -5.73
CA GLY A 271 -1.22 -8.71 -5.17
C GLY A 271 -0.33 -7.70 -4.45
N HIS A 272 -0.70 -6.43 -4.50
CA HIS A 272 -0.01 -5.39 -3.75
C HIS A 272 -0.88 -4.93 -2.57
N ALA A 273 -0.19 -4.57 -1.49
CA ALA A 273 -0.82 -3.96 -0.31
C ALA A 273 0.05 -2.82 0.18
N THR A 274 -0.55 -1.85 0.86
CA THR A 274 0.21 -0.77 1.50
C THR A 274 0.02 -0.80 3.01
N THR A 275 1.10 -0.59 3.76
CA THR A 275 1.01 -0.28 5.18
C THR A 275 1.20 1.22 5.38
N HIS A 276 0.21 1.91 5.93
CA HIS A 276 0.33 3.33 6.30
C HIS A 276 0.59 3.44 7.80
N GLY A 277 1.79 3.87 8.20
CA GLY A 277 2.19 3.86 9.61
C GLY A 277 3.67 3.62 9.82
N GLU A 278 4.15 4.03 11.00
CA GLU A 278 5.56 3.98 11.37
C GLU A 278 6.01 2.55 11.64
N THR A 279 6.80 1.95 10.73
CA THR A 279 7.50 0.69 11.01
C THR A 279 9.01 0.86 10.79
N PRO A 280 9.85 0.86 11.85
CA PRO A 280 11.30 0.99 11.70
C PRO A 280 11.94 -0.22 11.01
N GLY A 281 11.33 -1.41 11.14
CA GLY A 281 11.77 -2.64 10.49
C GLY A 281 11.09 -2.89 9.14
N VAL A 282 11.67 -3.81 8.35
CA VAL A 282 10.98 -4.36 7.18
C VAL A 282 9.92 -5.36 7.63
N ILE A 283 8.76 -5.37 6.96
CA ILE A 283 7.84 -6.50 7.00
C ILE A 283 8.18 -7.34 5.79
N ASP A 284 8.53 -8.62 5.99
CA ASP A 284 8.88 -9.51 4.88
C ASP A 284 7.76 -9.51 3.84
N TYR A 285 8.06 -9.18 2.60
CA TYR A 285 7.09 -8.98 1.51
C TYR A 285 6.95 -10.22 0.62
N ARG A 286 7.83 -11.22 0.81
CA ARG A 286 8.07 -12.29 -0.17
C ARG A 286 7.05 -13.41 -0.03
N HIS A 287 5.78 -13.10 -0.27
CA HIS A 287 4.72 -14.10 -0.24
C HIS A 287 5.06 -15.30 -1.13
N GLY A 288 4.95 -16.51 -0.58
CA GLY A 288 5.28 -17.77 -1.25
C GLY A 288 6.76 -18.18 -1.11
N PHE A 289 7.61 -17.33 -0.53
CA PHE A 289 8.96 -17.73 -0.15
C PHE A 289 8.93 -18.50 1.18
N GLU A 290 9.23 -19.79 1.10
CA GLU A 290 9.16 -20.71 2.24
C GLU A 290 7.76 -20.66 2.90
N ASP A 291 7.66 -20.18 4.14
CA ASP A 291 6.43 -20.05 4.93
C ASP A 291 5.83 -18.63 4.96
N VAL A 292 6.33 -17.68 4.16
CA VAL A 292 5.85 -16.29 4.16
C VAL A 292 4.49 -16.19 3.47
N THR A 293 3.46 -15.76 4.22
CA THR A 293 2.09 -15.58 3.73
C THR A 293 1.64 -14.13 3.84
N LEU A 294 0.79 -13.66 2.93
CA LEU A 294 0.24 -12.30 3.03
C LEU A 294 -0.59 -12.10 4.30
N GLY A 295 -1.28 -13.13 4.79
CA GLY A 295 -1.95 -13.06 6.09
C GLY A 295 -0.99 -12.79 7.25
N ALA A 296 0.20 -13.41 7.26
CA ALA A 296 1.21 -13.12 8.28
C ALA A 296 1.79 -11.70 8.15
N ILE A 297 1.91 -11.20 6.91
CA ILE A 297 2.33 -9.83 6.61
C ILE A 297 1.29 -8.83 7.14
N GLN A 298 0.01 -9.05 6.83
CA GLN A 298 -1.11 -8.24 7.32
C GLN A 298 -1.12 -8.22 8.85
N LEU A 299 -1.05 -9.39 9.50
CA LEU A 299 -1.05 -9.49 10.96
C LEU A 299 0.10 -8.67 11.58
N ARG A 300 1.31 -8.75 11.02
CA ARG A 300 2.47 -7.97 11.49
C ARG A 300 2.28 -6.47 11.27
N ALA A 301 1.70 -6.07 10.14
CA ALA A 301 1.38 -4.68 9.86
C ALA A 301 0.40 -4.11 10.89
N LYS A 302 -0.70 -4.84 11.17
CA LYS A 302 -1.69 -4.45 12.19
C LYS A 302 -1.09 -4.42 13.59
N ALA A 303 -0.24 -5.39 13.94
CA ALA A 303 0.46 -5.42 15.22
C ALA A 303 1.43 -4.23 15.41
N ALA A 304 1.96 -3.69 14.32
CA ALA A 304 2.78 -2.48 14.32
C ALA A 304 1.96 -1.17 14.36
N GLY A 305 0.62 -1.26 14.41
CA GLY A 305 -0.27 -0.09 14.45
C GLY A 305 -0.48 0.59 13.10
N ALA A 306 -0.08 -0.06 11.99
CA ALA A 306 -0.31 0.48 10.66
C ALA A 306 -1.74 0.21 10.16
N LEU A 307 -2.23 1.10 9.30
CA LEU A 307 -3.37 0.80 8.44
C LEU A 307 -2.91 -0.17 7.34
N PHE A 308 -3.78 -1.09 6.93
CA PHE A 308 -3.53 -2.03 5.86
C PHE A 308 -4.47 -1.75 4.69
N GLN A 309 -3.89 -1.42 3.55
CA GLN A 309 -4.57 -1.06 2.32
C GLN A 309 -4.39 -2.16 1.27
N ILE A 310 -5.45 -2.46 0.52
CA ILE A 310 -5.36 -3.23 -0.73
C ILE A 310 -5.15 -2.27 -1.90
N ASN A 311 -4.07 -2.48 -2.67
CA ASN A 311 -3.75 -1.65 -3.82
C ASN A 311 -4.35 -2.23 -5.11
N HIS A 312 -4.92 -1.36 -5.94
CA HIS A 312 -5.37 -1.55 -7.31
C HIS A 312 -5.80 -2.99 -7.66
N PRO A 313 -6.77 -3.56 -6.91
CA PRO A 313 -6.93 -5.00 -6.76
C PRO A 313 -7.35 -5.73 -8.05
N THR A 314 -7.91 -4.99 -9.00
CA THR A 314 -8.44 -5.54 -10.25
C THR A 314 -7.69 -5.02 -11.48
N SER A 315 -6.52 -4.41 -11.29
CA SER A 315 -5.70 -3.92 -12.40
C SER A 315 -5.06 -5.08 -13.15
N PHE A 316 -5.22 -5.10 -14.47
CA PHE A 316 -4.62 -6.08 -15.38
C PHE A 316 -4.91 -7.56 -15.03
N PRO A 317 -6.19 -7.96 -14.92
CA PRO A 317 -6.53 -9.31 -14.51
C PRO A 317 -6.15 -10.34 -15.58
N GLY A 318 -5.82 -11.54 -15.11
CA GLY A 318 -5.53 -12.68 -15.97
C GLY A 318 -4.13 -12.69 -16.62
N PRO A 319 -3.81 -13.73 -17.41
CA PRO A 319 -2.43 -14.04 -17.76
C PRO A 319 -1.82 -13.11 -18.84
N VAL A 320 -2.64 -12.41 -19.63
CA VAL A 320 -2.16 -11.63 -20.78
C VAL A 320 -1.32 -10.43 -20.35
N PHE A 321 -1.72 -9.75 -19.27
CA PHE A 321 -1.05 -8.55 -18.77
C PHE A 321 -0.25 -8.78 -17.48
N ALA A 322 -0.12 -10.04 -17.04
CA ALA A 322 0.56 -10.40 -15.81
C ALA A 322 2.03 -9.93 -15.77
N ASN A 323 2.72 -9.90 -16.92
CA ASN A 323 4.10 -9.40 -17.01
C ASN A 323 4.17 -7.87 -17.11
N PHE A 324 3.12 -7.22 -17.63
CA PHE A 324 3.04 -5.76 -17.75
C PHE A 324 2.98 -5.11 -16.38
N CYS A 325 2.07 -5.59 -15.54
CA CYS A 325 1.85 -5.13 -14.17
C CYS A 325 1.94 -6.33 -13.22
N ARG A 326 3.17 -6.65 -12.81
CA ARG A 326 3.50 -7.85 -12.04
C ARG A 326 2.91 -7.73 -10.64
N GLY A 327 1.98 -8.63 -10.30
CA GLY A 327 1.32 -8.64 -8.99
C GLY A 327 0.22 -7.60 -8.82
N CYS A 328 -0.24 -6.94 -9.90
CA CYS A 328 -1.25 -5.90 -9.77
C CYS A 328 -2.67 -6.44 -9.52
N GLU A 329 -3.04 -7.57 -10.13
CA GLU A 329 -4.26 -8.28 -9.75
C GLU A 329 -4.06 -8.90 -8.36
N PHE A 330 -4.95 -8.56 -7.44
CA PHE A 330 -4.92 -9.06 -6.08
C PHE A 330 -5.64 -10.40 -5.99
N THR A 331 -4.87 -11.49 -5.95
CA THR A 331 -5.38 -12.88 -5.94
C THR A 331 -5.24 -13.57 -4.59
N LEU A 332 -5.01 -12.81 -3.52
CA LEU A 332 -4.72 -13.31 -2.17
C LEU A 332 -5.85 -13.06 -1.16
N GLY A 333 -7.05 -12.75 -1.66
CA GLY A 333 -8.20 -12.39 -0.83
C GLY A 333 -8.66 -13.48 0.14
N ASP A 334 -8.38 -14.75 -0.13
CA ASP A 334 -8.70 -15.89 0.74
C ASP A 334 -7.63 -16.16 1.82
N GLN A 335 -6.51 -15.43 1.79
CA GLN A 335 -5.39 -15.59 2.72
C GLN A 335 -5.25 -14.44 3.72
N ILE A 336 -6.13 -13.44 3.63
CA ILE A 336 -6.13 -12.26 4.49
C ILE A 336 -7.45 -12.19 5.28
N ASP A 337 -7.42 -11.41 6.35
CA ASP A 337 -8.61 -11.05 7.11
C ASP A 337 -9.17 -9.72 6.60
N TRP A 338 -10.28 -9.79 5.85
CA TRP A 338 -10.96 -8.61 5.30
C TRP A 338 -11.53 -7.68 6.38
N ASP A 339 -11.81 -8.16 7.60
CA ASP A 339 -12.26 -7.31 8.71
C ASP A 339 -11.15 -6.39 9.23
N THR A 340 -9.90 -6.66 8.86
CA THR A 340 -8.73 -5.85 9.25
C THR A 340 -8.10 -5.09 8.08
N VAL A 341 -8.79 -5.05 6.92
CA VAL A 341 -8.46 -4.16 5.80
C VAL A 341 -9.09 -2.80 6.08
N ASP A 342 -8.26 -1.76 6.23
CA ASP A 342 -8.75 -0.41 6.53
C ASP A 342 -9.17 0.34 5.25
N THR A 343 -8.41 0.16 4.16
CA THR A 343 -8.66 0.86 2.89
C THR A 343 -8.51 -0.04 1.66
N ILE A 344 -9.19 0.33 0.58
CA ILE A 344 -9.06 -0.31 -0.73
C ILE A 344 -9.02 0.76 -1.82
N GLU A 345 -8.09 0.65 -2.76
CA GLU A 345 -8.05 1.55 -3.91
C GLU A 345 -9.22 1.25 -4.85
N ILE A 346 -10.19 2.16 -4.89
CA ILE A 346 -11.30 2.14 -5.86
C ILE A 346 -10.96 2.91 -7.13
N LEU A 347 -9.90 3.73 -7.07
CA LEU A 347 -9.27 4.38 -8.22
C LEU A 347 -7.75 4.35 -8.00
N ASN A 348 -7.02 3.76 -8.94
CA ASN A 348 -5.56 3.84 -8.98
C ASN A 348 -5.11 4.40 -10.34
N GLY A 349 -4.13 5.29 -10.31
CA GLY A 349 -3.63 5.96 -11.50
C GLY A 349 -4.61 7.00 -12.05
N PRO A 350 -4.50 7.37 -13.34
CA PRO A 350 -5.31 8.41 -13.94
C PRO A 350 -6.78 7.96 -14.07
N VAL A 351 -7.74 8.84 -13.77
CA VAL A 351 -9.16 8.57 -14.08
C VAL A 351 -9.41 8.50 -15.59
N MET A 352 -8.64 9.25 -16.38
CA MET A 352 -8.64 9.16 -17.84
C MET A 352 -7.37 8.43 -18.32
N ALA A 353 -7.51 7.13 -18.55
CA ALA A 353 -6.45 6.25 -18.99
C ALA A 353 -6.24 6.35 -20.50
N THR A 354 -4.97 6.38 -20.91
CA THR A 354 -4.55 6.32 -22.32
C THR A 354 -4.28 4.89 -22.75
N ALA A 355 -4.13 4.67 -24.05
CA ALA A 355 -3.66 3.38 -24.59
C ALA A 355 -2.36 2.88 -23.93
N ALA A 356 -1.41 3.80 -23.69
CA ALA A 356 -0.13 3.46 -23.06
C ALA A 356 -0.31 3.03 -21.61
N ASP A 357 -1.18 3.70 -20.85
CA ASP A 357 -1.47 3.32 -19.46
C ASP A 357 -2.14 1.94 -19.38
N LEU A 358 -2.86 1.53 -20.43
CA LEU A 358 -3.53 0.23 -20.51
C LEU A 358 -2.67 -0.86 -21.20
N GLY A 359 -1.45 -0.54 -21.62
CA GLY A 359 -0.58 -1.47 -22.35
C GLY A 359 -1.12 -1.90 -23.72
N VAL A 360 -2.00 -1.10 -24.35
CA VAL A 360 -2.62 -1.41 -25.64
C VAL A 360 -2.15 -0.45 -26.75
N PRO A 361 -1.86 -0.94 -27.96
CA PRO A 361 -1.32 -0.12 -29.04
C PRO A 361 -2.43 0.59 -29.84
N VAL A 362 -3.27 1.40 -29.18
CA VAL A 362 -4.39 2.13 -29.82
C VAL A 362 -4.17 3.64 -29.72
N PRO A 363 -3.52 4.28 -30.71
CA PRO A 363 -3.21 5.71 -30.66
C PRO A 363 -4.46 6.58 -30.46
N GLY A 364 -4.35 7.61 -29.62
CA GLY A 364 -5.45 8.54 -29.35
C GLY A 364 -6.58 8.00 -28.48
N LEU A 365 -6.51 6.74 -28.03
CA LEU A 365 -7.45 6.22 -27.04
C LEU A 365 -7.25 6.96 -25.71
N GLN A 366 -8.32 7.57 -25.23
CA GLN A 366 -8.44 8.08 -23.88
C GLN A 366 -9.85 7.75 -23.37
N ILE A 367 -9.92 6.95 -22.31
CA ILE A 367 -11.19 6.47 -21.74
C ILE A 367 -11.16 6.62 -20.22
N GLU A 368 -12.33 6.56 -19.60
CA GLU A 368 -12.38 6.34 -18.15
C GLU A 368 -11.63 5.05 -17.81
N ASN A 369 -10.82 5.09 -16.74
CA ASN A 369 -10.03 3.96 -16.28
C ASN A 369 -10.94 2.74 -16.08
N PRO A 370 -10.77 1.67 -16.89
CA PRO A 370 -11.68 0.53 -16.86
C PRO A 370 -11.60 -0.25 -15.54
N PHE A 371 -10.45 -0.19 -14.85
CA PHE A 371 -10.23 -0.89 -13.59
C PHE A 371 -10.98 -0.24 -12.41
N MET A 372 -11.35 1.04 -12.51
CA MET A 372 -12.15 1.71 -11.48
C MET A 372 -13.51 1.02 -11.29
N SER A 373 -14.18 0.64 -12.37
CA SER A 373 -15.49 -0.03 -12.27
C SER A 373 -15.37 -1.43 -11.64
N THR A 374 -14.31 -2.18 -11.94
CA THR A 374 -14.11 -3.50 -11.33
C THR A 374 -13.68 -3.41 -9.87
N ALA A 375 -12.86 -2.40 -9.50
CA ALA A 375 -12.48 -2.14 -8.12
C ALA A 375 -13.69 -1.71 -7.27
N LEU A 376 -14.55 -0.83 -7.80
CA LEU A 376 -15.82 -0.47 -7.15
C LEU A 376 -16.71 -1.70 -6.92
N ASN A 377 -16.84 -2.61 -7.89
CA ASN A 377 -17.62 -3.83 -7.71
C ASN A 377 -17.05 -4.75 -6.62
N LEU A 378 -15.72 -4.90 -6.56
CA LEU A 378 -15.07 -5.68 -5.51
C LEU A 378 -15.32 -5.05 -4.14
N TRP A 379 -15.15 -3.74 -4.03
CA TRP A 379 -15.40 -3.01 -2.79
C TRP A 379 -16.86 -3.09 -2.34
N ASP A 380 -17.82 -2.87 -3.24
CA ASP A 380 -19.25 -3.01 -2.96
C ASP A 380 -19.59 -4.45 -2.47
N GLU A 381 -18.94 -5.48 -3.03
CA GLU A 381 -19.10 -6.87 -2.58
C GLU A 381 -18.53 -7.08 -1.16
N GLN A 382 -17.34 -6.57 -0.86
CA GLN A 382 -16.76 -6.68 0.50
C GLN A 382 -17.62 -5.97 1.55
N LEU A 383 -18.13 -4.77 1.24
CA LEU A 383 -19.07 -4.06 2.11
C LEU A 383 -20.35 -4.88 2.36
N ARG A 384 -20.91 -5.49 1.30
CA ARG A 384 -22.10 -6.36 1.41
C ARG A 384 -21.84 -7.62 2.23
N GLN A 385 -20.60 -8.10 2.29
CA GLN A 385 -20.20 -9.25 3.12
C GLN A 385 -20.00 -8.88 4.60
N GLY A 386 -19.97 -7.58 4.94
CA GLY A 386 -19.83 -7.13 6.33
C GLY A 386 -18.53 -6.38 6.62
N HIS A 387 -17.59 -6.35 5.68
CA HIS A 387 -16.27 -5.77 5.90
C HIS A 387 -16.33 -4.25 5.79
N ARG A 388 -15.95 -3.53 6.85
CA ARG A 388 -15.96 -2.06 6.89
C ARG A 388 -14.68 -1.49 6.32
N ILE A 389 -14.63 -1.39 4.99
CA ILE A 389 -13.44 -0.95 4.26
C ILE A 389 -13.70 0.43 3.64
N THR A 390 -12.77 1.36 3.80
CA THR A 390 -12.86 2.70 3.21
C THR A 390 -12.33 2.72 1.79
N GLY A 391 -13.16 3.14 0.84
CA GLY A 391 -12.76 3.35 -0.54
C GLY A 391 -11.90 4.60 -0.68
N VAL A 392 -10.69 4.44 -1.23
CA VAL A 392 -9.70 5.52 -1.42
C VAL A 392 -9.16 5.55 -2.84
N SER A 393 -8.40 6.59 -3.17
CA SER A 393 -7.65 6.70 -4.42
C SER A 393 -6.16 6.88 -4.20
N GLY A 394 -5.37 6.36 -5.14
CA GLY A 394 -3.93 6.50 -5.17
C GLY A 394 -3.42 6.82 -6.57
N SER A 395 -2.47 7.75 -6.71
CA SER A 395 -1.89 8.06 -8.02
C SER A 395 -0.95 6.96 -8.50
N ASP A 396 -0.31 6.25 -7.57
CA ASP A 396 0.88 5.43 -7.80
C ASP A 396 1.93 6.21 -8.62
N SER A 397 2.02 7.52 -8.42
CA SER A 397 2.99 8.37 -9.12
C SER A 397 4.38 8.24 -8.51
N LYS A 398 5.40 8.46 -9.34
CA LYS A 398 6.83 8.47 -8.97
C LYS A 398 7.42 9.89 -9.07
N GLY A 399 6.59 10.90 -9.40
CA GLY A 399 7.00 12.30 -9.52
C GLY A 399 7.89 12.62 -10.73
N VAL A 400 7.87 11.76 -11.75
CA VAL A 400 8.74 11.81 -12.95
C VAL A 400 7.99 12.16 -14.23
N GLU A 401 6.77 12.66 -14.11
CA GLU A 401 5.93 12.99 -15.24
C GLU A 401 6.58 14.11 -16.08
N PRO A 402 6.59 13.95 -17.41
CA PRO A 402 7.46 14.73 -18.30
C PRO A 402 7.06 16.20 -18.42
N ASP A 403 5.78 16.52 -18.19
CA ASP A 403 5.23 17.85 -18.32
C ASP A 403 4.04 18.07 -17.37
N GLN A 404 3.53 19.30 -17.34
CA GLN A 404 2.42 19.69 -16.48
C GLN A 404 1.12 18.94 -16.79
N ALA A 405 0.82 18.66 -18.07
CA ALA A 405 -0.41 17.98 -18.44
C ALA A 405 -0.42 16.54 -17.92
N GLU A 406 0.71 15.84 -18.02
CA GLU A 406 0.87 14.50 -17.46
C GLU A 406 0.91 14.50 -15.93
N ARG A 407 1.52 15.51 -15.28
CA ARG A 407 1.44 15.67 -13.81
C ARG A 407 0.01 15.82 -13.34
N GLU A 408 -0.78 16.63 -14.03
CA GLU A 408 -2.19 16.82 -13.71
C GLU A 408 -3.02 15.54 -13.91
N ARG A 409 -2.68 14.75 -14.92
CA ARG A 409 -3.41 13.53 -15.28
C ARG A 409 -3.06 12.33 -14.40
N ARG A 410 -1.78 12.13 -14.07
CA ARG A 410 -1.26 10.93 -13.38
C ARG A 410 -0.14 11.17 -12.36
N GLY A 411 0.23 12.43 -12.11
CA GLY A 411 1.22 12.78 -11.08
C GLY A 411 0.63 12.72 -9.67
N TYR A 412 1.42 13.15 -8.67
CA TYR A 412 0.94 13.23 -7.29
C TYR A 412 -0.36 14.02 -7.19
N GLY A 413 -1.34 13.46 -6.49
CA GLY A 413 -2.66 14.08 -6.31
C GLY A 413 -3.47 14.25 -7.60
N SER A 414 -3.15 13.50 -8.67
CA SER A 414 -4.02 13.42 -9.87
C SER A 414 -5.41 12.89 -9.53
N SER A 415 -5.50 12.08 -8.48
CA SER A 415 -6.70 11.81 -7.70
C SER A 415 -6.36 11.99 -6.21
N VAL A 416 -7.34 12.37 -5.40
CA VAL A 416 -7.15 12.52 -3.95
C VAL A 416 -8.34 11.96 -3.19
N THR A 417 -8.11 11.51 -1.98
CA THR A 417 -9.16 11.22 -1.01
C THR A 417 -9.25 12.37 -0.03
N ALA A 418 -10.43 12.99 0.05
CA ALA A 418 -10.76 13.97 1.08
C ALA A 418 -11.25 13.20 2.32
N VAL A 419 -10.60 13.40 3.46
CA VAL A 419 -10.89 12.75 4.74
C VAL A 419 -11.35 13.82 5.73
N TYR A 420 -12.52 13.64 6.34
CA TYR A 420 -13.01 14.52 7.38
C TYR A 420 -12.47 14.06 8.73
N ALA A 421 -11.64 14.88 9.36
CA ALA A 421 -11.04 14.55 10.66
C ALA A 421 -11.04 15.76 11.59
N GLU A 422 -11.04 15.50 12.89
CA GLU A 422 -11.01 16.51 13.96
C GLU A 422 -9.73 17.38 13.96
N SER A 423 -8.65 16.88 13.37
CA SER A 423 -7.37 17.58 13.22
C SER A 423 -6.54 16.95 12.10
N LEU A 424 -5.57 17.69 11.56
CA LEU A 424 -4.55 17.15 10.66
C LEU A 424 -3.42 16.52 11.49
N SER A 425 -3.69 15.32 12.00
CA SER A 425 -2.76 14.47 12.74
C SER A 425 -2.94 13.01 12.33
N ARG A 426 -1.90 12.17 12.49
CA ARG A 426 -2.00 10.75 12.12
C ARG A 426 -3.09 10.04 12.92
N ALA A 427 -3.19 10.30 14.22
CA ALA A 427 -4.22 9.69 15.07
C ALA A 427 -5.65 10.06 14.64
N ALA A 428 -5.92 11.34 14.36
CA ALA A 428 -7.25 11.77 13.93
C ALA A 428 -7.60 11.26 12.53
N LEU A 429 -6.64 11.25 11.60
CA LEU A 429 -6.85 10.68 10.27
C LEU A 429 -7.02 9.16 10.32
N THR A 430 -6.27 8.42 11.13
CA THR A 430 -6.46 6.98 11.34
C THR A 430 -7.90 6.70 11.78
N ALA A 431 -8.40 7.44 12.78
CA ALA A 431 -9.77 7.27 13.26
C ALA A 431 -10.81 7.59 12.18
N ALA A 432 -10.63 8.69 11.44
CA ALA A 432 -11.52 9.09 10.34
C ALA A 432 -11.52 8.08 9.18
N ILE A 433 -10.34 7.58 8.79
CA ILE A 433 -10.18 6.57 7.74
C ILE A 433 -10.86 5.28 8.15
N GLN A 434 -10.66 4.80 9.37
CA GLN A 434 -11.32 3.58 9.86
C GLN A 434 -12.83 3.75 10.03
N ALA A 435 -13.30 4.97 10.29
CA ALA A 435 -14.72 5.29 10.34
C ALA A 435 -15.36 5.43 8.95
N GLY A 436 -14.58 5.53 7.86
CA GLY A 436 -15.10 5.75 6.51
C GLY A 436 -15.48 7.19 6.20
N HIS A 437 -14.99 8.16 6.99
CA HIS A 437 -15.26 9.60 6.87
C HIS A 437 -14.50 10.20 5.68
N ALA A 438 -14.76 9.71 4.47
CA ALA A 438 -13.96 10.03 3.30
C ALA A 438 -14.75 10.03 1.98
N TYR A 439 -14.26 10.75 0.98
CA TYR A 439 -14.68 10.57 -0.42
C TYR A 439 -13.52 10.83 -1.38
N VAL A 440 -13.58 10.22 -2.56
CA VAL A 440 -12.57 10.37 -3.61
C VAL A 440 -12.93 11.52 -4.54
N ARG A 441 -11.94 12.34 -4.87
CA ARG A 441 -11.91 13.38 -5.90
C ARG A 441 -11.02 12.88 -7.03
N THR A 442 -11.64 12.37 -8.09
CA THR A 442 -10.95 11.57 -9.13
C THR A 442 -10.02 12.38 -10.05
N ARG A 443 -10.05 13.72 -9.98
CA ARG A 443 -9.25 14.64 -10.80
C ARG A 443 -8.37 15.58 -9.97
N GLY A 444 -8.16 15.24 -8.70
CA GLY A 444 -7.41 16.05 -7.74
C GLY A 444 -8.23 17.19 -7.14
N VAL A 445 -7.61 17.94 -6.22
CA VAL A 445 -8.29 18.99 -5.44
C VAL A 445 -8.85 20.12 -6.32
N ALA A 446 -8.13 20.54 -7.35
CA ALA A 446 -8.51 21.71 -8.13
C ALA A 446 -9.61 21.45 -9.18
N ARG A 447 -9.77 20.21 -9.66
CA ARG A 447 -10.61 19.89 -10.83
C ARG A 447 -11.78 18.95 -10.53
N SER A 448 -11.82 18.37 -9.34
CA SER A 448 -12.99 17.62 -8.88
C SER A 448 -13.98 18.52 -8.15
N PRO A 449 -15.28 18.20 -8.21
CA PRO A 449 -16.28 18.78 -7.31
C PRO A 449 -15.92 18.59 -5.82
N THR A 450 -16.54 19.42 -4.96
CA THR A 450 -16.65 19.13 -3.53
C THR A 450 -17.94 18.39 -3.24
N LEU A 451 -17.95 17.55 -2.21
CA LEU A 451 -19.08 16.70 -1.88
C LEU A 451 -19.32 16.68 -0.38
N GLU A 452 -20.54 16.99 0.03
CA GLU A 452 -21.03 16.76 1.39
C GLU A 452 -22.21 15.80 1.32
N PHE A 453 -22.25 14.82 2.21
CA PHE A 453 -23.32 13.85 2.31
C PHE A 453 -23.65 13.61 3.76
N SER A 454 -24.93 13.77 4.11
CA SER A 454 -25.42 13.50 5.45
C SER A 454 -26.75 12.75 5.41
N ALA A 455 -26.95 11.88 6.38
CA ALA A 455 -28.22 11.21 6.64
C ALA A 455 -28.75 11.67 8.00
N THR A 456 -30.05 11.95 8.09
CA THR A 456 -30.71 12.37 9.33
C THR A 456 -32.05 11.67 9.52
N THR A 457 -32.41 11.35 10.76
CA THR A 457 -33.70 10.76 11.13
C THR A 457 -34.55 11.76 11.90
N ALA A 458 -35.87 11.52 11.94
CA ALA A 458 -36.80 12.39 12.67
C ALA A 458 -36.56 12.42 14.19
N ASP A 459 -35.94 11.39 14.76
CA ASP A 459 -35.55 11.32 16.18
C ASP A 459 -34.18 12.00 16.46
N GLY A 460 -33.52 12.55 15.44
CA GLY A 460 -32.32 13.36 15.57
C GLY A 460 -30.99 12.61 15.44
N GLN A 461 -30.99 11.33 15.05
CA GLN A 461 -29.73 10.69 14.63
C GLN A 461 -29.23 11.36 13.34
N SER A 462 -27.93 11.56 13.26
CA SER A 462 -27.28 12.14 12.09
C SER A 462 -25.94 11.44 11.84
N GLY A 463 -25.56 11.33 10.58
CA GLY A 463 -24.24 10.82 10.20
C GLY A 463 -23.79 11.33 8.84
N ILE A 464 -22.48 11.29 8.62
CA ILE A 464 -21.82 11.58 7.34
C ILE A 464 -21.30 10.28 6.71
N PHE A 465 -20.55 10.37 5.62
CA PHE A 465 -19.81 9.25 5.04
C PHE A 465 -19.21 8.35 6.13
N GLY A 466 -19.43 7.04 6.02
CA GLY A 466 -18.95 6.01 6.94
C GLY A 466 -19.87 5.71 8.13
N ASP A 467 -20.72 6.65 8.53
CA ASP A 467 -21.57 6.50 9.71
C ASP A 467 -22.72 5.51 9.52
N THR A 468 -23.18 4.95 10.63
CA THR A 468 -24.31 4.02 10.69
C THR A 468 -25.46 4.63 11.49
N LEU A 469 -26.64 4.70 10.88
CA LEU A 469 -27.88 5.10 11.54
C LEU A 469 -28.69 3.85 11.89
N LYS A 470 -29.19 3.80 13.12
CA LYS A 470 -29.97 2.69 13.67
C LYS A 470 -31.45 2.97 13.48
N VAL A 471 -32.06 2.38 12.45
CA VAL A 471 -33.41 2.73 12.00
C VAL A 471 -34.26 1.48 11.71
N ALA A 472 -35.53 1.52 12.11
CA ALA A 472 -36.50 0.50 11.73
C ALA A 472 -36.81 0.57 10.22
N GLU A 473 -37.36 -0.51 9.66
CA GLU A 473 -37.60 -0.64 8.22
C GLU A 473 -38.52 0.46 7.66
N ASP A 474 -39.52 0.87 8.42
CA ASP A 474 -40.57 1.82 8.05
C ASP A 474 -40.27 3.27 8.45
N VAL A 475 -39.08 3.53 9.00
CA VAL A 475 -38.67 4.88 9.43
C VAL A 475 -37.91 5.58 8.30
N PRO A 476 -38.43 6.70 7.77
CA PRO A 476 -37.73 7.48 6.75
C PRO A 476 -36.43 8.10 7.28
N VAL A 477 -35.42 8.10 6.43
CA VAL A 477 -34.15 8.80 6.62
C VAL A 477 -34.03 9.88 5.55
N ALA A 478 -33.79 11.12 5.96
CA ALA A 478 -33.53 12.23 5.06
C ALA A 478 -32.04 12.26 4.71
N LEU A 479 -31.74 11.95 3.45
CA LEU A 479 -30.45 12.20 2.83
C LEU A 479 -30.37 13.65 2.36
N HIS A 480 -29.25 14.29 2.63
CA HIS A 480 -28.91 15.62 2.13
C HIS A 480 -27.54 15.58 1.47
N VAL A 481 -27.47 16.09 0.25
CA VAL A 481 -26.25 16.18 -0.56
C VAL A 481 -26.02 17.63 -0.95
N ARG A 482 -24.80 18.13 -0.72
CA ARG A 482 -24.31 19.39 -1.30
C ARG A 482 -23.14 19.11 -2.23
N VAL A 483 -23.21 19.63 -3.45
CA VAL A 483 -22.16 19.51 -4.47
C VAL A 483 -21.67 20.90 -4.86
N GLY A 484 -20.34 21.10 -4.79
CA GLY A 484 -19.68 22.32 -5.21
C GLY A 484 -18.91 22.15 -6.53
N GLY A 485 -19.04 23.09 -7.47
CA GLY A 485 -18.26 23.16 -8.71
C GLY A 485 -18.58 22.06 -9.73
N ALA A 486 -19.84 21.64 -9.82
CA ALA A 486 -20.28 20.53 -10.68
C ALA A 486 -21.43 20.88 -11.63
N GLN A 487 -21.66 22.17 -11.93
CA GLN A 487 -22.75 22.56 -12.83
C GLN A 487 -22.64 21.81 -14.17
N GLY A 488 -23.76 21.24 -14.64
CA GLY A 488 -23.84 20.47 -15.88
C GLY A 488 -23.43 18.99 -15.75
N GLN A 489 -22.99 18.56 -14.57
CA GLN A 489 -22.78 17.15 -14.25
C GLN A 489 -24.08 16.50 -13.75
N SER A 490 -23.97 15.23 -13.33
CA SER A 490 -25.07 14.48 -12.72
C SER A 490 -24.65 13.89 -11.38
N LEU A 491 -25.56 13.94 -10.41
CA LEU A 491 -25.48 13.26 -9.12
C LEU A 491 -26.15 11.89 -9.24
N HIS A 492 -25.45 10.82 -8.86
CA HIS A 492 -25.95 9.45 -8.90
C HIS A 492 -26.10 8.94 -7.47
N TYR A 493 -27.28 8.45 -7.14
CA TYR A 493 -27.53 7.76 -5.89
C TYR A 493 -27.43 6.26 -6.12
N LEU A 494 -26.65 5.58 -5.28
CA LEU A 494 -26.48 4.15 -5.29
C LEU A 494 -27.04 3.56 -4.00
N ARG A 495 -27.78 2.46 -4.15
CA ARG A 495 -28.24 1.61 -3.05
C ARG A 495 -27.71 0.21 -3.26
N ASP A 496 -26.95 -0.31 -2.30
CA ASP A 496 -26.32 -1.63 -2.35
C ASP A 496 -25.55 -1.89 -3.67
N GLY A 497 -24.76 -0.90 -4.10
CA GLY A 497 -23.97 -0.94 -5.34
C GLY A 497 -24.75 -0.68 -6.64
N ARG A 498 -26.06 -0.41 -6.57
CA ARG A 498 -26.92 -0.19 -7.77
C ARG A 498 -27.41 1.24 -7.85
N VAL A 499 -27.32 1.84 -9.03
CA VAL A 499 -27.89 3.18 -9.28
C VAL A 499 -29.41 3.14 -9.17
N VAL A 500 -29.97 3.96 -8.28
CA VAL A 500 -31.42 4.08 -8.03
C VAL A 500 -31.99 5.47 -8.32
N ALA A 501 -31.12 6.46 -8.54
CA ALA A 501 -31.51 7.79 -9.01
C ALA A 501 -30.34 8.50 -9.69
N ILE A 502 -30.70 9.35 -10.66
CA ILE A 502 -29.78 10.28 -11.34
C ILE A 502 -30.44 11.65 -11.34
N VAL A 503 -29.74 12.65 -10.82
CA VAL A 503 -30.23 14.04 -10.69
C VAL A 503 -29.29 14.98 -11.45
N PRO A 504 -29.77 15.81 -12.38
CA PRO A 504 -28.94 16.84 -13.02
C PRO A 504 -28.49 17.91 -12.03
N ILE A 505 -27.21 18.27 -12.07
CA ILE A 505 -26.64 19.34 -11.25
C ILE A 505 -26.77 20.66 -12.00
N THR A 506 -27.64 21.55 -11.53
CA THR A 506 -28.05 22.76 -12.28
C THR A 506 -27.28 24.03 -11.90
N SER A 507 -26.53 24.02 -10.80
CA SER A 507 -25.76 25.15 -10.28
C SER A 507 -24.40 24.67 -9.74
N ASP A 508 -23.45 25.59 -9.59
CA ASP A 508 -22.15 25.28 -8.98
C ASP A 508 -22.26 25.03 -7.47
N ASP A 509 -23.24 25.61 -6.80
CA ASP A 509 -23.61 25.30 -5.43
C ASP A 509 -24.98 24.62 -5.49
N PHE A 510 -24.98 23.29 -5.49
CA PHE A 510 -26.17 22.47 -5.72
C PHE A 510 -26.50 21.66 -4.48
N GLU A 511 -27.76 21.69 -4.07
CA GLU A 511 -28.28 20.90 -2.95
C GLU A 511 -29.41 19.99 -3.45
N ASP A 512 -29.44 18.75 -2.97
CA ASP A 512 -30.51 17.79 -3.20
C ASP A 512 -30.89 17.08 -1.90
N HIS A 513 -32.19 16.80 -1.75
CA HIS A 513 -32.74 16.14 -0.57
C HIS A 513 -33.55 14.92 -0.99
N ARG A 514 -33.42 13.83 -0.24
CA ARG A 514 -34.13 12.59 -0.55
C ARG A 514 -34.53 11.83 0.70
N GLU A 515 -35.80 11.48 0.81
CA GLU A 515 -36.25 10.52 1.80
C GLU A 515 -36.02 9.10 1.29
N VAL A 516 -35.40 8.27 2.12
CA VAL A 516 -35.11 6.87 1.83
C VAL A 516 -35.50 5.97 3.00
N LEU A 517 -35.66 4.68 2.71
CA LEU A 517 -35.90 3.64 3.70
C LEU A 517 -34.77 2.62 3.66
N ARG A 518 -34.73 1.77 4.70
CA ARG A 518 -34.01 0.51 4.61
C ARG A 518 -34.67 -0.41 3.60
N GLU A 519 -33.88 -1.33 3.04
CA GLU A 519 -34.32 -2.37 2.13
C GLU A 519 -33.91 -3.75 2.68
N PRO A 520 -34.67 -4.32 3.64
CA PRO A 520 -34.30 -5.58 4.28
C PRO A 520 -34.19 -6.77 3.31
N SER A 521 -34.82 -6.65 2.12
CA SER A 521 -34.75 -7.67 1.08
C SER A 521 -33.38 -7.76 0.40
N SER A 522 -32.54 -6.72 0.46
CA SER A 522 -31.23 -6.66 -0.20
C SER A 522 -30.04 -6.32 0.70
N GLU A 523 -30.29 -5.94 1.96
CA GLU A 523 -29.25 -5.54 2.91
C GLU A 523 -28.33 -6.68 3.35
N GLY A 524 -27.06 -6.33 3.59
CA GLY A 524 -26.05 -7.23 4.16
C GLY A 524 -25.86 -7.00 5.67
N PRO A 525 -24.79 -7.54 6.28
CA PRO A 525 -24.50 -7.36 7.71
C PRO A 525 -24.35 -5.88 8.12
N LEU A 526 -23.94 -4.99 7.20
CA LEU A 526 -23.84 -3.54 7.43
C LEU A 526 -25.16 -2.79 7.26
N GLY A 527 -26.27 -3.48 6.93
CA GLY A 527 -27.54 -2.86 6.61
C GLY A 527 -27.62 -2.40 5.15
N THR A 528 -28.56 -1.50 4.87
CA THR A 528 -28.74 -0.91 3.53
C THR A 528 -27.67 0.15 3.30
N ILE A 529 -26.92 0.01 2.22
CA ILE A 529 -25.76 0.85 1.91
C ILE A 529 -26.19 1.94 0.93
N TRP A 530 -26.08 3.21 1.33
CA TRP A 530 -26.34 4.36 0.45
C TRP A 530 -25.04 5.07 0.11
N ARG A 531 -24.74 5.21 -1.18
CA ARG A 531 -23.56 5.89 -1.71
C ARG A 531 -23.98 6.95 -2.73
N ILE A 532 -23.14 7.96 -2.91
CA ILE A 532 -23.32 8.98 -3.95
C ILE A 532 -22.04 9.13 -4.77
N GLU A 533 -22.18 9.53 -6.02
CA GLU A 533 -21.08 9.92 -6.89
C GLU A 533 -21.53 10.96 -7.92
N THR A 534 -20.59 11.76 -8.41
CA THR A 534 -20.86 12.72 -9.50
C THR A 534 -20.21 12.27 -10.79
N ARG A 535 -20.86 12.56 -11.92
CA ARG A 535 -20.37 12.17 -13.26
C ARG A 535 -20.59 13.28 -14.27
N ASP A 536 -19.59 13.49 -15.12
CA ASP A 536 -19.75 14.21 -16.38
C ASP A 536 -19.84 13.24 -17.57
N LEU A 537 -19.73 13.75 -18.80
CA LEU A 537 -19.81 12.92 -20.01
C LEU A 537 -18.58 12.04 -20.23
N ALA A 538 -17.45 12.34 -19.57
CA ALA A 538 -16.18 11.66 -19.77
C ALA A 538 -15.89 10.63 -18.67
N SER A 539 -16.17 10.96 -17.40
CA SER A 539 -15.88 10.09 -16.27
C SER A 539 -16.71 10.41 -15.02
N ARG A 540 -16.60 9.53 -14.02
CA ARG A 540 -16.88 9.84 -12.62
C ARG A 540 -15.89 10.90 -12.13
N THR A 541 -16.40 11.90 -11.41
CA THR A 541 -15.65 13.09 -10.96
C THR A 541 -15.47 13.13 -9.44
N THR A 542 -16.36 12.47 -8.69
CA THR A 542 -16.23 12.14 -7.27
C THR A 542 -16.80 10.75 -6.98
N LEU A 543 -16.34 10.08 -5.92
CA LEU A 543 -16.88 8.81 -5.42
C LEU A 543 -17.00 8.89 -3.88
N GLY A 544 -18.22 8.88 -3.34
CA GLY A 544 -18.45 8.92 -1.89
C GLY A 544 -18.20 7.58 -1.21
N ASN A 545 -17.73 7.57 0.04
CA ASN A 545 -17.97 6.40 0.91
C ASN A 545 -19.46 6.29 1.24
N PRO A 546 -19.97 5.15 1.73
CA PRO A 546 -21.39 5.01 1.99
C PRO A 546 -21.82 5.58 3.35
N VAL A 547 -23.12 5.86 3.53
CA VAL A 547 -23.79 5.82 4.84
C VAL A 547 -24.53 4.50 4.97
N PHE A 548 -24.62 3.98 6.19
CA PHE A 548 -25.23 2.69 6.47
C PHE A 548 -26.54 2.86 7.25
N LEU A 549 -27.62 2.24 6.77
CA LEU A 549 -28.89 2.17 7.50
C LEU A 549 -29.09 0.76 8.02
N GLN A 550 -28.94 0.56 9.33
CA GLN A 550 -28.93 -0.75 9.95
C GLN A 550 -30.10 -0.91 10.94
N ALA A 551 -30.52 -2.15 11.19
CA ALA A 551 -31.50 -2.44 12.24
C ALA A 551 -31.06 -1.91 13.61
N PRO A 552 -32.03 -1.44 14.44
CA PRO A 552 -31.79 -0.98 15.81
C PRO A 552 -31.06 -1.99 16.68
#